data_AF-A0A7K4AP29-F1
#
_entry.id   AF-A0A7K4AP29-F1
#
_cell.length_a   1.000
_cell.length_b   1.000
_cell.length_c   1.000
_cell.angle_alpha   90.00
_cell.angle_beta   90.00
_cell.angle_gamma   90.00
#
_symmetry.space_group_name_H-M   'P 1'
#
loop_
_entity.id
_entity.type
_entity.pdbx_description
1 polymer ?
#
loop_
_entity_poly.entity_id
_entity_poly.type
_entity_poly.pdbx_seq_one_letter_code
_entity_poly.pdbx_strand_id
1 'polypeptide(L)'
;MASGCRIEISYIDPETYTAIVNHDLRKNILRTLYALALDGPISKQDLADQLGVGYHQLSYQLVHQLRDFWTVGEERKIRGTRLELIQPSSPSSIFITLGRNGRIFIVDPLANLFGPLSEVGTRCDSCSPLEAEKCLKHVRGGQNFTGPPSPEEMNVLKRNGRLGEARALDVAIVCALRGVATARKYAVSIPCESCPFIRRAIHIDGSF
;
A
#
# COMPACT_ATOMS: atom_id res chain seq x y z
N MET A 1 -17.32 0.43 -9.01
CA MET A 1 -15.85 0.33 -9.20
C MET A 1 -15.28 1.73 -9.28
N ALA A 2 -14.80 2.31 -8.17
CA ALA A 2 -14.25 3.68 -8.13
C ALA A 2 -13.05 3.83 -7.16
N SER A 3 -12.65 2.77 -6.47
CA SER A 3 -11.60 2.77 -5.43
C SER A 3 -10.18 2.47 -5.97
N GLY A 4 -10.04 1.95 -7.19
CA GLY A 4 -8.77 1.42 -7.70
C GLY A 4 -7.72 2.47 -8.09
N CYS A 5 -8.10 3.75 -8.24
CA CYS A 5 -7.23 4.79 -8.81
C CYS A 5 -6.68 5.77 -7.77
N ARG A 6 -7.18 5.69 -6.54
CA ARG A 6 -6.79 6.59 -5.46
C ARG A 6 -5.77 5.86 -4.61
N ILE A 7 -4.54 6.34 -4.57
CA ILE A 7 -3.52 5.83 -3.66
C ILE A 7 -3.56 6.67 -2.39
N GLU A 8 -3.75 6.02 -1.26
CA GLU A 8 -3.66 6.67 0.04
C GLU A 8 -2.29 6.40 0.64
N ILE A 9 -1.62 7.43 1.16
CA ILE A 9 -0.37 7.25 1.90
C ILE A 9 -0.71 7.40 3.38
N SER A 10 -0.57 6.30 4.10
CA SER A 10 -0.89 6.20 5.52
C SER A 10 0.38 6.06 6.33
N TYR A 11 0.51 6.83 7.40
CA TYR A 11 1.61 6.64 8.34
C TYR A 11 1.31 5.47 9.27
N ILE A 12 2.29 4.58 9.47
CA ILE A 12 2.28 3.55 10.51
C ILE A 12 3.44 3.79 11.47
N ASP A 13 3.25 3.45 12.74
CA ASP A 13 4.31 3.57 13.73
C ASP A 13 5.45 2.56 13.45
N PRO A 14 6.68 2.84 13.95
CA PRO A 14 7.82 1.97 13.73
C PRO A 14 7.67 0.54 14.28
N GLU A 15 6.90 0.34 15.35
CA GLU A 15 6.69 -0.97 15.96
C GLU A 15 5.83 -1.84 15.04
N THR A 16 4.72 -1.29 14.55
CA THR A 16 3.85 -1.92 13.54
C THR A 16 4.64 -2.25 12.27
N TYR A 17 5.45 -1.31 11.76
CA TYR A 17 6.32 -1.57 10.62
C TYR A 17 7.27 -2.75 10.86
N THR A 18 7.96 -2.74 12.00
CA THR A 18 8.97 -3.76 12.36
C THR A 18 8.31 -5.13 12.53
N ALA A 19 7.12 -5.17 13.12
CA ALA A 19 6.34 -6.38 13.27
C ALA A 19 6.02 -7.03 11.90
N ILE A 20 5.85 -6.24 10.83
CA ILE A 20 5.55 -6.77 9.49
C ILE A 20 6.84 -7.18 8.77
N VAL A 21 7.80 -6.26 8.65
CA VAL A 21 8.95 -6.44 7.74
C VAL A 21 9.93 -7.51 8.22
N ASN A 22 9.96 -7.81 9.52
CA ASN A 22 10.83 -8.86 10.05
C ASN A 22 10.21 -10.27 9.98
N HIS A 23 9.01 -10.43 9.40
CA HIS A 23 8.32 -11.72 9.40
C HIS A 23 7.67 -12.04 8.05
N ASP A 24 8.22 -13.02 7.34
CA ASP A 24 7.80 -13.32 5.96
C ASP A 24 6.35 -13.79 5.85
N LEU A 25 5.86 -14.60 6.80
CA LEU A 25 4.45 -14.96 6.84
C LEU A 25 3.53 -13.72 6.88
N ARG A 26 3.89 -12.68 7.63
CA ARG A 26 3.06 -11.48 7.75
C ARG A 26 3.05 -10.68 6.45
N LYS A 27 4.20 -10.55 5.79
CA LYS A 27 4.30 -9.98 4.43
C LYS A 27 3.41 -10.74 3.45
N ASN A 28 3.49 -12.07 3.48
CA ASN A 28 2.71 -12.95 2.61
C ASN A 28 1.21 -12.85 2.88
N ILE A 29 0.79 -12.78 4.16
CA ILE A 29 -0.61 -12.55 4.54
C ILE A 29 -1.10 -11.24 3.95
N LEU A 30 -0.39 -10.13 4.17
CA LEU A 30 -0.81 -8.82 3.67
C LEU A 30 -0.86 -8.80 2.14
N ARG A 31 0.19 -9.29 1.47
CA ARG A 31 0.23 -9.39 0.00
C ARG A 31 -0.97 -10.17 -0.54
N THR A 32 -1.23 -11.34 0.03
CA THR A 32 -2.27 -12.26 -0.46
C THR A 32 -3.67 -11.72 -0.17
N LEU A 33 -3.91 -11.19 1.03
CA LEU A 33 -5.17 -10.54 1.39
C LEU A 33 -5.48 -9.37 0.44
N TYR A 34 -4.51 -8.49 0.21
CA TYR A 34 -4.70 -7.32 -0.64
C TYR A 34 -4.93 -7.70 -2.11
N ALA A 35 -4.29 -8.77 -2.60
CA ALA A 35 -4.48 -9.25 -3.96
C ALA A 35 -5.83 -9.96 -4.15
N LEU A 36 -6.17 -10.90 -3.25
CA LEU A 36 -7.39 -11.68 -3.37
C LEU A 36 -8.67 -10.85 -3.12
N ALA A 37 -8.56 -9.80 -2.29
CA ALA A 37 -9.71 -8.97 -1.95
C ALA A 37 -9.90 -7.76 -2.87
N LEU A 38 -9.28 -7.73 -4.06
CA LEU A 38 -9.44 -6.64 -5.02
C LEU A 38 -10.89 -6.50 -5.51
N ASP A 39 -11.56 -7.63 -5.74
CA ASP A 39 -12.93 -7.67 -6.25
C ASP A 39 -14.00 -7.83 -5.16
N GLY A 40 -13.58 -8.00 -3.90
CA GLY A 40 -14.47 -8.03 -2.75
C GLY A 40 -13.90 -8.76 -1.53
N PRO A 41 -14.63 -8.75 -0.40
CA PRO A 41 -14.22 -9.46 0.81
C PRO A 41 -14.09 -10.98 0.59
N ILE A 42 -13.07 -11.58 1.21
CA ILE A 42 -12.75 -13.02 1.12
C ILE A 42 -12.90 -13.71 2.48
N SER A 43 -13.03 -15.04 2.53
CA SER A 43 -13.03 -15.72 3.82
C SER A 43 -11.60 -15.86 4.39
N LYS A 44 -11.50 -15.92 5.72
CA LYS A 44 -10.23 -16.26 6.40
C LYS A 44 -9.73 -17.65 5.99
N GLN A 45 -10.63 -18.57 5.65
CA GLN A 45 -10.25 -19.92 5.21
C GLN A 45 -9.59 -19.89 3.83
N ASP A 46 -10.16 -19.17 2.86
CA ASP A 46 -9.58 -19.04 1.51
C ASP A 46 -8.18 -18.43 1.58
N LEU A 47 -7.99 -17.42 2.43
CA LEU A 47 -6.68 -16.83 2.67
C LEU A 47 -5.68 -17.83 3.28
N ALA A 48 -6.13 -18.64 4.25
CA ALA A 48 -5.28 -19.66 4.88
C ALA A 48 -4.84 -20.73 3.88
N ASP A 49 -5.78 -21.20 3.06
CA ASP A 49 -5.56 -22.22 2.04
C ASP A 49 -4.59 -21.72 0.96
N GLN A 50 -4.77 -20.48 0.47
CA GLN A 50 -3.87 -19.86 -0.51
C GLN A 50 -2.44 -19.71 0.03
N LEU A 51 -2.29 -19.47 1.34
CA LEU A 51 -1.00 -19.34 2.00
C LEU A 51 -0.38 -20.68 2.43
N GLY A 52 -1.13 -21.78 2.36
CA GLY A 52 -0.72 -23.09 2.86
C GLY A 52 -0.46 -23.11 4.38
N VAL A 53 -1.21 -22.32 5.16
CA VAL A 53 -1.07 -22.24 6.62
C VAL A 53 -2.34 -22.65 7.35
N GLY A 54 -2.22 -23.07 8.60
CA GLY A 54 -3.39 -23.42 9.41
C GLY A 54 -4.27 -22.21 9.74
N TYR A 55 -5.59 -22.39 9.73
CA TYR A 55 -6.56 -21.34 10.06
C TYR A 55 -6.25 -20.63 11.39
N HIS A 56 -5.94 -21.40 12.45
CA HIS A 56 -5.63 -20.83 13.76
C HIS A 56 -4.36 -19.96 13.73
N GLN A 57 -3.34 -20.37 12.97
CA GLN A 57 -2.12 -19.60 12.80
C GLN A 57 -2.40 -18.29 12.07
N LEU A 58 -3.15 -18.32 10.97
CA LEU A 58 -3.58 -17.12 10.25
C LEU A 58 -4.38 -16.19 11.16
N SER A 59 -5.40 -16.72 11.85
CA SER A 59 -6.27 -15.94 12.73
C SER A 59 -5.47 -15.26 13.84
N TYR A 60 -4.46 -15.94 14.40
CA TYR A 60 -3.57 -15.34 15.39
C TYR A 60 -2.78 -14.15 14.82
N GLN A 61 -2.17 -14.30 13.63
CA GLN A 61 -1.44 -13.20 13.00
C GLN A 61 -2.37 -12.01 12.70
N LEU A 62 -3.56 -12.28 12.15
CA LEU A 62 -4.56 -11.25 11.84
C LEU A 62 -4.99 -10.47 13.08
N VAL A 63 -5.30 -11.14 14.19
CA VAL A 63 -5.83 -10.50 15.40
C VAL A 63 -4.76 -9.74 16.20
N HIS A 64 -3.54 -10.29 16.27
CA HIS A 64 -2.52 -9.75 17.19
C HIS A 64 -1.46 -8.89 16.52
N GLN A 65 -1.15 -9.14 15.24
CA GLN A 65 0.02 -8.54 14.59
C GLN A 65 -0.37 -7.69 13.38
N LEU A 66 -1.52 -7.97 12.78
CA LEU A 66 -2.00 -7.31 11.56
C LEU A 66 -3.37 -6.65 11.74
N ARG A 67 -3.81 -6.43 12.98
CA ARG A 67 -5.17 -5.96 13.32
C ARG A 67 -5.61 -4.74 12.53
N ASP A 68 -4.71 -3.79 12.31
CA ASP A 68 -5.04 -2.51 11.67
C ASP A 68 -5.12 -2.59 10.13
N PHE A 69 -4.72 -3.72 9.55
CA PHE A 69 -4.64 -3.91 8.10
C PHE A 69 -5.85 -4.59 7.49
N TRP A 70 -6.77 -5.13 8.30
CA TRP A 70 -7.97 -5.80 7.81
C TRP A 70 -9.20 -5.43 8.63
N THR A 71 -10.36 -5.56 7.99
CA THR A 71 -11.67 -5.38 8.61
C THR A 71 -12.64 -6.44 8.09
N VAL A 72 -13.75 -6.64 8.80
CA VAL A 72 -14.87 -7.44 8.29
C VAL A 72 -15.63 -6.58 7.28
N GLY A 73 -15.60 -7.00 6.01
CA GLY A 73 -16.28 -6.29 4.92
C GLY A 73 -17.72 -6.76 4.74
N GLU A 74 -17.98 -8.05 4.95
CA GLU A 74 -19.31 -8.66 4.82
C GLU A 74 -19.47 -9.78 5.84
N GLU A 75 -20.71 -10.04 6.24
CA GLU A 75 -21.07 -11.18 7.07
C GLU A 75 -22.16 -12.00 6.40
N ARG A 76 -21.93 -13.30 6.28
CA ARG A 76 -22.88 -14.26 5.69
C ARG A 76 -23.34 -15.25 6.74
N LYS A 77 -24.62 -15.60 6.73
CA LYS A 77 -25.12 -16.76 7.48
C LYS A 77 -25.10 -17.99 6.57
N ILE A 78 -24.35 -19.00 6.95
CA ILE A 78 -24.29 -20.28 6.24
C ILE A 78 -24.63 -21.38 7.24
N ARG A 79 -25.74 -22.09 7.00
CA ARG A 79 -26.19 -23.24 7.80
C ARG A 79 -26.22 -22.97 9.32
N GLY A 80 -26.65 -21.77 9.72
CA GLY A 80 -26.74 -21.36 11.13
C GLY A 80 -25.45 -20.80 11.74
N THR A 81 -24.32 -20.86 11.03
CA THR A 81 -23.05 -20.25 11.44
C THR A 81 -22.83 -18.91 10.73
N ARG A 82 -22.28 -17.92 11.46
CA ARG A 82 -21.87 -16.63 10.90
C ARG A 82 -20.46 -16.77 10.31
N LEU A 83 -20.34 -16.50 9.02
CA LEU A 83 -19.07 -16.41 8.31
C LEU A 83 -18.73 -14.93 8.11
N GLU A 84 -17.58 -14.51 8.64
CA GLU A 84 -17.01 -13.18 8.41
C GLU A 84 -16.13 -13.21 7.16
N LEU A 85 -16.44 -12.37 6.19
CA LEU A 85 -15.58 -12.10 5.05
C LEU A 85 -14.75 -10.85 5.34
N ILE A 86 -13.45 -10.97 5.17
CA ILE A 86 -12.46 -9.95 5.49
C ILE A 86 -11.95 -9.27 4.22
N GLN A 87 -11.53 -8.02 4.37
CA GLN A 87 -10.89 -7.24 3.33
C GLN A 87 -9.84 -6.32 3.96
N PRO A 88 -8.92 -5.76 3.17
CA PRO A 88 -8.04 -4.69 3.64
C PRO A 88 -8.82 -3.53 4.27
N SER A 89 -8.35 -3.04 5.42
CA SER A 89 -8.92 -1.82 6.04
C SER A 89 -8.74 -0.59 5.16
N SER A 90 -7.65 -0.58 4.39
CA SER A 90 -7.34 0.46 3.41
C SER A 90 -6.83 -0.19 2.11
N PRO A 91 -7.73 -0.61 1.20
CA PRO A 91 -7.37 -1.39 0.01
C PRO A 91 -6.38 -0.73 -0.92
N SER A 92 -6.42 0.60 -1.00
CA SER A 92 -5.57 1.38 -1.89
C SER A 92 -4.42 2.10 -1.17
N SER A 93 -4.14 1.73 0.09
CA SER A 93 -3.08 2.36 0.86
C SER A 93 -1.68 1.82 0.54
N ILE A 94 -0.74 2.74 0.54
CA ILE A 94 0.68 2.52 0.78
C ILE A 94 0.96 3.01 2.19
N PHE A 95 1.62 2.20 2.99
CA PHE A 95 1.99 2.57 4.34
C PHE A 95 3.45 3.03 4.38
N ILE A 96 3.72 4.10 5.11
CA ILE A 96 5.07 4.62 5.31
C ILE A 96 5.36 4.79 6.78
N THR A 97 6.64 4.66 7.13
CA THR A 97 7.13 5.08 8.45
C THR A 97 8.46 5.80 8.30
N LEU A 98 8.78 6.65 9.27
CA LEU A 98 10.05 7.36 9.35
C LEU A 98 10.93 6.73 10.42
N GLY A 99 12.11 6.27 10.02
CA GLY A 99 13.13 5.88 10.97
C GLY A 99 14.03 7.06 11.37
N ARG A 100 15.00 6.75 12.24
CA ARG A 100 16.03 7.70 12.66
C ARG A 100 16.80 8.22 11.43
N ASN A 101 17.24 9.47 11.49
CA ASN A 101 18.00 10.17 10.44
C ASN A 101 17.23 10.42 9.12
N GLY A 102 15.90 10.38 9.13
CA GLY A 102 15.08 10.68 7.95
C GLY A 102 15.06 9.57 6.90
N ARG A 103 15.36 8.33 7.30
CA ARG A 103 15.12 7.16 6.46
C ARG A 103 13.63 6.88 6.35
N ILE A 104 13.16 6.69 5.12
CA ILE A 104 11.77 6.39 4.79
C ILE A 104 11.67 4.89 4.54
N PHE A 105 10.69 4.26 5.16
CA PHE A 105 10.36 2.86 4.96
C PHE A 105 8.94 2.74 4.43
N ILE A 106 8.71 1.73 3.60
CA ILE A 106 7.46 1.53 2.88
C ILE A 106 6.95 0.09 3.08
N VAL A 107 5.65 -0.01 3.25
CA VAL A 107 4.89 -1.26 3.19
C VAL A 107 3.80 -1.07 2.14
N ASP A 108 3.93 -1.82 1.08
CA ASP A 108 3.06 -1.78 -0.08
C ASP A 108 2.64 -3.22 -0.43
N PRO A 109 1.53 -3.69 0.16
CA PRO A 109 1.13 -5.09 0.02
C PRO A 109 0.83 -5.49 -1.42
N LEU A 110 0.14 -4.62 -2.18
CA LEU A 110 -0.23 -4.90 -3.57
C LEU A 110 1.00 -5.00 -4.49
N ALA A 111 2.01 -4.15 -4.28
CA ALA A 111 3.23 -4.20 -5.08
C ALA A 111 4.30 -5.14 -4.49
N ASN A 112 4.00 -5.82 -3.39
CA ASN A 112 4.93 -6.67 -2.67
C ASN A 112 6.23 -5.94 -2.28
N LEU A 113 6.13 -4.69 -1.82
CA LEU A 113 7.29 -3.90 -1.36
C LEU A 113 7.25 -3.79 0.17
N PHE A 114 8.28 -4.30 0.84
CA PHE A 114 8.36 -4.33 2.30
C PHE A 114 9.79 -4.00 2.73
N GLY A 115 10.08 -2.74 3.04
CA GLY A 115 11.44 -2.37 3.43
C GLY A 115 11.80 -0.90 3.32
N PRO A 116 13.10 -0.58 3.40
CA PRO A 116 13.61 0.76 3.17
C PRO A 116 13.33 1.23 1.74
N LEU A 117 12.86 2.47 1.58
CA LEU A 117 12.52 3.04 0.26
C LEU A 117 13.72 2.99 -0.71
N SER A 118 14.94 3.10 -0.19
CA SER A 118 16.18 3.01 -0.97
C SER A 118 16.46 1.63 -1.56
N GLU A 119 15.87 0.58 -0.98
CA GLU A 119 16.11 -0.82 -1.38
C GLU A 119 14.94 -1.36 -2.21
N VAL A 120 13.70 -1.10 -1.76
CA VAL A 120 12.50 -1.67 -2.41
C VAL A 120 11.85 -0.73 -3.41
N GLY A 121 12.15 0.57 -3.37
CA GLY A 121 11.59 1.55 -4.30
C GLY A 121 10.08 1.76 -4.16
N THR A 122 9.43 2.08 -5.28
CA THR A 122 7.97 2.33 -5.35
C THR A 122 7.34 1.64 -6.56
N ARG A 123 6.02 1.48 -6.55
CA ARG A 123 5.27 0.97 -7.72
C ARG A 123 5.56 1.75 -9.02
N CYS A 124 5.86 3.04 -8.89
CA CYS A 124 6.15 3.94 -10.00
C CYS A 124 7.49 3.65 -10.68
N ASP A 125 8.38 2.86 -10.09
CA ASP A 125 9.71 2.58 -10.65
C ASP A 125 9.65 1.77 -11.94
N SER A 126 8.59 0.98 -12.09
CA SER A 126 8.30 0.19 -13.29
C SER A 126 7.70 1.01 -14.45
N CYS A 127 7.31 2.27 -14.23
CA CYS A 127 6.74 3.11 -15.28
C CYS A 127 7.83 3.63 -16.24
N SER A 128 7.48 3.75 -17.52
CA SER A 128 8.32 4.46 -18.49
C SER A 128 8.42 5.96 -18.17
N PRO A 129 9.45 6.68 -18.66
CA PRO A 129 9.59 8.11 -18.42
C PRO A 129 8.36 8.94 -18.83
N LEU A 130 7.78 8.63 -20.00
CA LEU A 130 6.60 9.33 -20.52
C LEU A 130 5.36 9.12 -19.64
N GLU A 131 5.14 7.88 -19.16
CA GLU A 131 4.02 7.58 -18.24
C GLU A 131 4.21 8.26 -16.88
N ALA A 132 5.45 8.25 -16.36
CA ALA A 132 5.78 8.90 -15.11
C ALA A 132 5.52 10.41 -15.18
N GLU A 133 5.90 11.06 -16.28
CA GLU A 133 5.67 12.50 -16.48
C GLU A 133 4.17 12.84 -16.56
N LYS A 134 3.40 12.08 -17.35
CA LYS A 134 1.94 12.27 -17.45
C LYS A 134 1.26 12.09 -16.10
N CYS A 135 1.63 11.06 -15.36
CA CYS A 135 1.13 10.79 -14.02
C CYS A 135 1.48 11.93 -13.05
N LEU A 136 2.74 12.41 -13.08
CA LEU A 136 3.19 13.51 -12.25
C LEU A 136 2.44 14.81 -12.53
N LYS A 137 2.17 15.14 -13.79
CA LYS A 137 1.34 16.30 -14.18
C LYS A 137 -0.06 16.20 -13.58
N HIS A 138 -0.67 15.03 -13.62
CA HIS A 138 -1.98 14.80 -13.01
C HIS A 138 -1.95 15.01 -11.48
N VAL A 139 -0.97 14.40 -10.80
CA VAL A 139 -0.80 14.55 -9.34
C VAL A 139 -0.63 16.01 -8.93
N ARG A 140 0.16 16.78 -9.68
CA ARG A 140 0.38 18.22 -9.43
C ARG A 140 -0.88 19.07 -9.63
N GLY A 141 -1.82 18.63 -10.46
CA GLY A 141 -3.12 19.28 -10.65
C GLY A 141 -4.18 18.89 -9.62
N GLY A 142 -3.90 17.93 -8.74
CA GLY A 142 -4.86 17.40 -7.77
C GLY A 142 -5.06 18.33 -6.56
N GLN A 143 -6.26 18.28 -5.96
CA GLN A 143 -6.64 19.13 -4.83
C GLN A 143 -5.76 18.96 -3.58
N ASN A 144 -5.19 17.78 -3.38
CA ASN A 144 -4.34 17.51 -2.21
C ASN A 144 -2.88 17.91 -2.41
N PHE A 145 -2.47 18.32 -3.62
CA PHE A 145 -1.09 18.68 -3.89
C PHE A 145 -0.65 19.91 -3.09
N THR A 146 0.42 19.78 -2.30
CA THR A 146 0.92 20.86 -1.43
C THR A 146 2.10 21.62 -2.01
N GLY A 147 2.38 21.45 -3.31
CA GLY A 147 3.52 22.05 -4.01
C GLY A 147 4.67 21.06 -4.24
N PRO A 148 5.59 21.36 -5.18
CA PRO A 148 6.71 20.47 -5.49
C PRO A 148 7.65 20.32 -4.28
N PRO A 149 8.43 19.22 -4.19
CA PRO A 149 9.42 19.07 -3.13
C PRO A 149 10.44 20.22 -3.13
N SER A 150 10.77 20.74 -1.94
CA SER A 150 11.82 21.72 -1.74
C SER A 150 13.22 21.09 -1.97
N PRO A 151 14.30 21.89 -2.06
CA PRO A 151 15.65 21.35 -2.13
C PRO A 151 16.00 20.39 -0.98
N GLU A 152 15.53 20.68 0.24
CA GLU A 152 15.74 19.85 1.42
C GLU A 152 14.98 18.53 1.32
N GLU A 153 13.73 18.55 0.86
CA GLU A 153 12.93 17.35 0.66
C GLU A 153 13.46 16.50 -0.49
N MET A 154 13.96 17.13 -1.55
CA MET A 154 14.70 16.44 -2.60
C MET A 154 15.96 15.78 -2.06
N ASN A 155 16.68 16.40 -1.12
CA ASN A 155 17.83 15.78 -0.46
C ASN A 155 17.41 14.61 0.45
N VAL A 156 16.25 14.67 1.10
CA VAL A 156 15.66 13.52 1.82
C VAL A 156 15.38 12.38 0.85
N LEU A 157 14.73 12.64 -0.29
CA LEU A 157 14.44 11.64 -1.32
C LEU A 157 15.74 11.01 -1.85
N LYS A 158 16.75 11.80 -2.18
CA LYS A 158 18.07 11.31 -2.65
C LYS A 158 18.76 10.40 -1.64
N ARG A 159 18.75 10.77 -0.34
CA ARG A 159 19.28 9.91 0.75
C ARG A 159 18.52 8.59 0.90
N ASN A 160 17.28 8.55 0.40
CA ASN A 160 16.45 7.35 0.33
C ASN A 160 16.48 6.70 -1.07
N GLY A 161 17.58 6.86 -1.81
CA GLY A 161 17.82 6.17 -3.09
C GLY A 161 17.10 6.77 -4.30
N ARG A 162 16.38 7.89 -4.14
CA ARG A 162 15.64 8.54 -5.23
C ARG A 162 16.52 9.56 -5.94
N LEU A 163 17.41 9.08 -6.80
CA LEU A 163 18.48 9.88 -7.42
C LEU A 163 18.05 10.68 -8.67
N GLY A 164 16.96 10.28 -9.33
CA GLY A 164 16.43 10.93 -10.53
C GLY A 164 15.41 12.03 -10.24
N GLU A 165 14.67 12.44 -11.27
CA GLU A 165 13.51 13.32 -11.10
C GLU A 165 12.44 12.64 -10.25
N ALA A 166 11.80 13.41 -9.35
CA ALA A 166 10.77 12.90 -8.48
C ALA A 166 9.56 12.40 -9.27
N ARG A 167 9.18 11.13 -9.08
CA ARG A 167 7.98 10.55 -9.67
C ARG A 167 6.74 10.89 -8.84
N ALA A 168 5.58 10.55 -9.35
CA ALA A 168 4.30 10.80 -8.68
C ALA A 168 4.24 10.30 -7.23
N LEU A 169 4.70 9.07 -6.97
CA LEU A 169 4.74 8.53 -5.60
C LEU A 169 5.81 9.21 -4.72
N ASP A 170 6.94 9.65 -5.27
CA ASP A 170 7.95 10.40 -4.51
C ASP A 170 7.35 11.71 -3.99
N VAL A 171 6.63 12.44 -4.86
CA VAL A 171 5.92 13.66 -4.50
C VAL A 171 4.81 13.39 -3.50
N ALA A 172 4.05 12.31 -3.69
CA ALA A 172 2.98 11.93 -2.77
C ALA A 172 3.53 11.60 -1.38
N ILE A 173 4.66 10.88 -1.28
CA ILE A 173 5.34 10.59 -0.02
C ILE A 173 5.76 11.90 0.65
N VAL A 174 6.40 12.82 -0.07
CA VAL A 174 6.78 14.13 0.50
C VAL A 174 5.56 14.89 1.02
N CYS A 175 4.48 14.95 0.24
CA CYS A 175 3.26 15.63 0.68
C CYS A 175 2.61 14.95 1.90
N ALA A 176 2.68 13.62 1.98
CA ALA A 176 2.24 12.88 3.17
C ALA A 176 3.09 13.23 4.39
N LEU A 177 4.41 13.29 4.24
CA LEU A 177 5.34 13.64 5.31
C LEU A 177 5.12 15.06 5.83
N ARG A 178 4.83 16.03 4.96
CA ARG A 178 4.40 17.38 5.36
C ARG A 178 3.15 17.35 6.24
N GLY A 179 2.23 16.43 5.95
CA GLY A 179 0.97 16.25 6.66
C GLY A 179 1.08 15.53 8.01
N VAL A 180 2.17 14.79 8.27
CA VAL A 180 2.35 13.97 9.49
C VAL A 180 2.18 14.78 10.77
N ALA A 181 2.74 15.99 10.84
CA ALA A 181 2.63 16.87 12.01
C ALA A 181 1.17 17.30 12.31
N THR A 182 0.26 17.17 11.34
CA THR A 182 -1.14 17.57 11.46
C THR A 182 -2.11 16.39 11.53
N ALA A 183 -1.60 15.16 11.62
CA ALA A 183 -2.38 13.91 11.55
C ALA A 183 -3.29 13.80 10.31
N ARG A 184 -3.01 14.55 9.24
CA ARG A 184 -3.78 14.50 7.99
C ARG A 184 -3.32 13.32 7.15
N LYS A 185 -4.25 12.40 6.85
CA LYS A 185 -4.04 11.38 5.84
C LYS A 185 -3.87 12.05 4.48
N TYR A 186 -2.84 11.66 3.75
CA TYR A 186 -2.60 12.16 2.40
C TYR A 186 -3.08 11.14 1.38
N ALA A 187 -3.92 11.58 0.44
CA ALA A 187 -4.36 10.75 -0.65
C ALA A 187 -4.03 11.43 -1.98
N VAL A 188 -3.53 10.65 -2.92
CA VAL A 188 -3.28 11.08 -4.29
C VAL A 188 -4.15 10.26 -5.23
N SER A 189 -4.89 10.95 -6.09
CA SER A 189 -5.55 10.28 -7.22
C SER A 189 -4.55 10.14 -8.36
N ILE A 190 -4.43 8.93 -8.89
CA ILE A 190 -3.64 8.62 -10.08
C ILE A 190 -4.62 8.17 -11.17
N PRO A 191 -4.46 8.54 -12.45
CA PRO A 191 -5.39 8.08 -13.46
C PRO A 191 -5.23 6.57 -13.69
N CYS A 192 -6.28 5.77 -13.42
CA CYS A 192 -6.25 4.30 -13.59
C CYS A 192 -5.89 3.90 -15.01
N GLU A 193 -6.47 4.58 -16.00
CA GLU A 193 -6.31 4.27 -17.42
C GLU A 193 -4.85 4.40 -17.90
N SER A 194 -4.08 5.27 -17.23
CA SER A 194 -2.69 5.55 -17.57
C SER A 194 -1.67 4.93 -16.61
N CYS A 195 -2.09 4.19 -15.59
CA CYS A 195 -1.18 3.60 -14.60
C CYS A 195 -0.92 2.12 -14.92
N PRO A 196 0.26 1.74 -15.44
CA PRO A 196 0.56 0.35 -15.82
C PRO A 196 0.52 -0.62 -14.65
N PHE A 197 0.86 -0.15 -13.45
CA PHE A 197 0.75 -0.96 -12.24
C PHE A 197 -0.70 -1.29 -11.94
N ILE A 198 -1.57 -0.27 -11.87
CA ILE A 198 -2.98 -0.46 -11.53
C ILE A 198 -3.69 -1.28 -12.60
N ARG A 199 -3.40 -1.05 -13.89
CA ARG A 199 -3.91 -1.90 -14.97
C ARG A 199 -3.53 -3.37 -14.77
N ARG A 200 -2.28 -3.68 -14.43
CA ARG A 200 -1.85 -5.05 -14.18
C ARG A 200 -2.41 -5.64 -12.90
N ALA A 201 -2.47 -4.85 -11.83
CA ALA A 201 -2.98 -5.29 -10.53
C ALA A 201 -4.50 -5.55 -10.57
N ILE A 202 -5.26 -4.72 -11.29
CA ILE A 202 -6.71 -4.90 -11.52
C ILE A 202 -6.97 -5.98 -12.58
N HIS A 203 -6.04 -6.23 -13.51
CA HIS A 203 -6.09 -7.37 -14.45
C HIS A 203 -5.38 -8.62 -13.95
N ILE A 204 -5.23 -8.83 -12.63
CA ILE A 204 -5.02 -10.20 -12.11
C ILE A 204 -6.38 -10.90 -12.18
N ASP A 205 -6.87 -11.07 -13.40
CA ASP A 205 -8.07 -11.79 -13.76
C ASP A 205 -7.84 -12.32 -15.17
N GLY A 206 -7.55 -13.63 -15.27
CA GLY A 206 -7.60 -14.35 -16.53
C GLY A 206 -6.37 -15.16 -16.94
N SER A 207 -5.80 -16.00 -16.07
CA SER A 207 -5.15 -17.24 -16.54
C SER A 207 -4.94 -18.25 -15.41
N PHE A 208 -5.77 -19.30 -15.45
CA PHE A 208 -5.38 -20.67 -15.06
C PHE A 208 -4.24 -21.16 -15.95
#